data_AF-A0A177LFT4-F1
#
_entry.id   AF-A0A177LFT4-F1
#
_cell.length_a   1.000
_cell.length_b   1.000
_cell.length_c   1.000
_cell.angle_alpha   90.00
_cell.angle_beta   90.00
_cell.angle_gamma   90.00
#
_symmetry.space_group_name_H-M   'P 1'
#
loop_
_entity.id
_entity.type
_entity.pdbx_description
1 polymer ?
#
loop_
_entity_poly.entity_id
_entity_poly.type
_entity_poly.pdbx_seq_one_letter_code
_entity_poly.pdbx_strand_id
1 'polypeptide(L)'
;MQEKKQAVSNMSVKDRSVFLQNIKENIVIDDLDIPKEKQDEFKTLYAEYQNNQKQIKEKFHVDKNLDNLSDEDATKRLNQSFEVGQQLLNNRKTYADKFLRILTPQQVLTLFQTEGKMREKMLDKKNDK
;
A
#
# COMPACT_ATOMS: atom_id res chain seq x y z
N MET A 1 24.09 6.16 -1.83
CA MET A 1 23.41 4.87 -2.15
C MET A 1 24.07 3.66 -1.49
N GLN A 2 25.40 3.59 -1.38
CA GLN A 2 26.11 2.48 -0.69
C GLN A 2 25.89 2.46 0.84
N GLU A 3 25.87 3.62 1.50
CA GLU A 3 25.63 3.70 2.97
C GLU A 3 24.22 3.20 3.37
N LYS A 4 23.18 3.56 2.60
CA LYS A 4 21.82 3.04 2.83
C LYS A 4 21.71 1.53 2.63
N LYS A 5 22.57 0.90 1.81
CA LYS A 5 22.60 -0.56 1.64
C LYS A 5 23.31 -1.27 2.80
N GLN A 6 24.37 -0.68 3.35
CA GLN A 6 25.10 -1.23 4.51
C GLN A 6 24.32 -1.10 5.81
N ALA A 7 23.59 0.00 6.02
CA ALA A 7 22.72 0.15 7.19
C ALA A 7 21.60 -0.93 7.27
N VAL A 8 21.15 -1.42 6.10
CA VAL A 8 20.07 -2.42 6.01
C VAL A 8 20.57 -3.86 6.23
N SER A 9 21.87 -4.14 6.06
CA SER A 9 22.40 -5.50 6.25
C SER A 9 22.51 -5.91 7.72
N ASN A 10 22.59 -4.94 8.63
CA ASN A 10 22.79 -5.18 10.07
C ASN A 10 21.52 -5.00 10.91
N MET A 11 20.38 -4.67 10.29
CA MET A 11 19.10 -4.46 10.97
C MET A 11 18.33 -5.78 11.17
N SER A 12 17.62 -5.90 12.29
CA SER A 12 16.62 -6.94 12.50
C SER A 12 15.53 -6.86 11.41
N VAL A 13 14.85 -7.98 11.12
CA VAL A 13 13.73 -8.03 10.17
C VAL A 13 12.67 -6.98 10.50
N LYS A 14 12.42 -6.74 11.81
CA LYS A 14 11.47 -5.73 12.29
C LYS A 14 11.95 -4.31 11.97
N ASP A 15 13.21 -4.00 12.29
CA ASP A 15 13.80 -2.67 12.05
C ASP A 15 13.91 -2.36 10.56
N ARG A 16 14.23 -3.38 9.75
CA ARG A 16 14.27 -3.28 8.29
C ARG A 16 12.90 -2.97 7.70
N SER A 17 11.84 -3.57 8.23
CA SER A 17 10.46 -3.27 7.79
C SER A 17 10.09 -1.82 8.08
N VAL A 18 10.39 -1.34 9.29
CA VAL A 18 10.14 0.06 9.69
C VAL A 18 10.96 1.03 8.85
N PHE A 19 12.23 0.71 8.58
CA PHE A 19 13.09 1.53 7.72
C PHE A 19 12.56 1.65 6.29
N LEU A 20 12.15 0.54 5.67
CA LEU A 20 11.57 0.55 4.32
C LEU A 20 10.26 1.33 4.26
N GLN A 21 9.46 1.25 5.32
CA GLN A 21 8.22 2.01 5.47
C GLN A 21 8.49 3.52 5.50
N ASN A 22 9.40 3.96 6.37
CA ASN A 22 9.82 5.36 6.45
C ASN A 22 10.38 5.90 5.12
N ILE A 23 11.13 5.09 4.38
CA ILE A 23 11.63 5.49 3.04
C ILE A 23 10.47 5.75 2.08
N LYS A 24 9.47 4.86 2.04
CA LYS A 24 8.30 5.04 1.16
C LYS A 24 7.53 6.29 1.51
N GLU A 25 7.33 6.55 2.80
CA GLU A 25 6.64 7.75 3.29
C GLU A 25 7.37 9.03 2.86
N ASN A 26 8.68 9.08 3.03
CA ASN A 26 9.47 10.25 2.62
C ASN A 26 9.47 10.46 1.11
N ILE A 27 9.56 9.39 0.31
CA ILE A 27 9.45 9.49 -1.16
C ILE A 27 8.10 10.08 -1.56
N VAL A 28 7.01 9.63 -0.93
CA VAL A 28 5.66 10.13 -1.24
C VAL A 28 5.51 11.60 -0.82
N ILE A 29 6.08 11.99 0.31
CA ILE A 29 6.10 13.40 0.77
C ILE A 29 6.83 14.28 -0.24
N ASP A 30 8.01 13.85 -0.69
CA ASP A 30 8.84 14.58 -1.65
C ASP A 30 8.14 14.67 -3.02
N ASP A 31 7.59 13.56 -3.52
CA ASP A 31 6.87 13.49 -4.81
C ASP A 31 5.60 14.36 -4.83
N LEU A 32 4.95 14.51 -3.67
CA LEU A 32 3.72 15.29 -3.53
C LEU A 32 3.97 16.73 -3.11
N ASP A 33 5.21 17.13 -2.85
CA ASP A 33 5.59 18.47 -2.36
C ASP A 33 4.75 18.89 -1.14
N ILE A 34 4.70 18.00 -0.13
CA ILE A 34 3.88 18.24 1.08
C ILE A 34 4.62 19.23 2.00
N PRO A 35 4.01 20.37 2.36
CA PRO A 35 4.62 21.36 3.24
C PRO A 35 4.97 20.76 4.60
N LYS A 36 6.12 21.17 5.18
CA LYS A 36 6.66 20.59 6.43
C LYS A 36 5.64 20.57 7.57
N GLU A 37 4.85 21.63 7.68
CA GLU A 37 3.79 21.79 8.68
C GLU A 37 2.65 20.77 8.56
N LYS A 38 2.49 20.13 7.39
CA LYS A 38 1.47 19.09 7.14
C LYS A 38 2.04 17.67 7.07
N GLN A 39 3.36 17.51 7.14
CA GLN A 39 4.00 16.20 6.95
C GLN A 39 3.66 15.21 8.06
N ASP A 40 3.59 15.64 9.31
CA ASP A 40 3.29 14.72 10.43
C ASP A 40 1.84 14.25 10.41
N GLU A 41 0.91 15.15 10.07
CA GLU A 41 -0.50 14.81 9.85
C GLU A 41 -0.65 13.86 8.64
N PHE A 42 0.05 14.14 7.55
CA PHE A 42 0.08 13.28 6.37
C PHE A 42 0.61 11.88 6.69
N LYS A 43 1.76 11.76 7.37
CA LYS A 43 2.36 10.45 7.72
C LYS A 43 1.41 9.61 8.55
N THR A 44 0.76 10.23 9.54
CA THR A 44 -0.22 9.56 10.40
C THR A 44 -1.38 9.02 9.57
N LEU A 45 -1.97 9.88 8.73
CA LEU A 45 -3.10 9.51 7.88
C LEU A 45 -2.73 8.44 6.84
N TYR A 46 -1.54 8.54 6.26
CA TYR A 46 -1.04 7.60 5.27
C TYR A 46 -0.73 6.22 5.88
N ALA A 47 -0.18 6.18 7.10
CA ALA A 47 0.00 4.93 7.84
C ALA A 47 -1.35 4.27 8.18
N GLU A 48 -2.34 5.06 8.62
CA GLU A 48 -3.71 4.58 8.89
C GLU A 48 -4.32 3.97 7.61
N TYR A 49 -4.19 4.68 6.48
CA TYR A 49 -4.67 4.23 5.17
C TYR A 49 -4.04 2.91 4.73
N GLN A 50 -2.72 2.78 4.83
CA GLN A 50 -1.99 1.59 4.44
C GLN A 50 -2.31 0.40 5.35
N ASN A 51 -2.45 0.63 6.66
CA ASN A 51 -2.85 -0.41 7.60
C ASN A 51 -4.27 -0.92 7.31
N ASN A 52 -5.23 -0.03 7.04
CA ASN A 52 -6.58 -0.43 6.66
C ASN A 52 -6.60 -1.20 5.34
N GLN A 53 -5.84 -0.75 4.32
CA GLN A 53 -5.68 -1.52 3.09
C GLN A 53 -5.12 -2.92 3.34
N LYS A 54 -4.12 -3.04 4.23
CA LYS A 54 -3.50 -4.30 4.59
C LYS A 54 -4.52 -5.22 5.27
N GLN A 55 -5.25 -4.74 6.27
CA GLN A 55 -6.28 -5.52 6.97
C GLN A 55 -7.39 -6.00 6.03
N ILE A 56 -7.83 -5.17 5.08
CA ILE A 56 -8.81 -5.57 4.07
C ILE A 56 -8.25 -6.69 3.18
N LYS A 57 -6.99 -6.58 2.75
CA LYS A 57 -6.32 -7.59 1.92
C LYS A 57 -6.04 -8.88 2.69
N GLU A 58 -5.73 -8.82 3.99
CA GLU A 58 -5.49 -10.00 4.83
C GLU A 58 -6.74 -10.85 5.05
N LYS A 59 -7.93 -10.24 5.02
CA LYS A 59 -9.21 -10.97 5.01
C LYS A 59 -9.39 -11.81 3.75
N PHE A 60 -8.67 -11.50 2.67
CA PHE A 60 -8.67 -12.29 1.45
C PHE A 60 -7.54 -13.32 1.49
N HIS A 61 -7.88 -14.58 1.77
CA HIS A 61 -6.92 -15.67 1.65
C HIS A 61 -6.60 -15.94 0.18
N VAL A 62 -5.38 -15.62 -0.23
CA VAL A 62 -4.84 -16.02 -1.51
C VAL A 62 -4.25 -17.42 -1.37
N ASP A 63 -5.11 -18.45 -1.38
CA ASP A 63 -4.61 -19.81 -1.56
C ASP A 63 -4.14 -19.98 -3.01
N LYS A 64 -2.92 -20.46 -3.22
CA LYS A 64 -2.35 -20.53 -4.58
C LYS A 64 -2.83 -21.75 -5.36
N ASN A 65 -3.42 -22.74 -4.70
CA ASN A 65 -3.96 -23.93 -5.35
C ASN A 65 -5.36 -23.65 -5.91
N LEU A 66 -5.40 -23.04 -7.09
CA LEU A 66 -6.64 -22.86 -7.85
C LEU A 66 -7.09 -24.16 -8.53
N ASP A 67 -6.12 -25.01 -8.91
CA ASP A 67 -6.34 -26.19 -9.75
C ASP A 67 -7.11 -27.33 -9.07
N ASN A 68 -7.26 -27.28 -7.73
CA ASN A 68 -7.94 -28.29 -6.93
C ASN A 68 -9.23 -27.78 -6.27
N LEU A 69 -9.72 -26.60 -6.63
CA LEU A 69 -10.95 -26.07 -6.07
C LEU A 69 -12.17 -26.75 -6.70
N SER A 70 -13.18 -27.05 -5.88
CA SER A 70 -14.50 -27.37 -6.40
C SER A 70 -15.13 -26.12 -7.04
N ASP A 71 -16.08 -26.30 -7.95
CA ASP A 71 -16.81 -25.17 -8.56
C ASP A 71 -17.50 -24.28 -7.52
N GLU A 72 -17.97 -24.88 -6.42
CA GLU A 72 -18.58 -24.15 -5.30
C GLU A 72 -17.55 -23.27 -4.58
N ASP A 73 -16.37 -23.81 -4.27
CA ASP A 73 -15.30 -23.07 -3.59
C ASP A 73 -14.70 -22.00 -4.50
N ALA A 74 -14.56 -22.28 -5.79
CA ALA A 74 -14.15 -21.32 -6.81
C ALA A 74 -15.14 -20.15 -6.89
N THR A 75 -16.44 -20.44 -6.88
CA THR A 75 -17.51 -19.42 -6.90
C THR A 75 -17.50 -18.58 -5.61
N LYS A 76 -17.37 -19.21 -4.43
CA LYS A 76 -17.24 -18.49 -3.16
C LYS A 76 -16.04 -17.53 -3.18
N ARG A 77 -14.91 -17.99 -3.72
CA ARG A 77 -13.69 -17.18 -3.82
C ARG A 77 -13.82 -16.02 -4.80
N LEU A 78 -14.52 -16.23 -5.91
CA LEU A 78 -14.85 -15.16 -6.85
C LEU A 78 -15.70 -14.08 -6.16
N ASN A 79 -16.73 -14.48 -5.41
CA ASN A 79 -17.58 -13.55 -4.66
C ASN A 79 -16.79 -12.77 -3.59
N GLN A 80 -15.94 -13.46 -2.82
CA GLN A 80 -15.04 -12.80 -1.86
C GLN A 80 -14.11 -11.78 -2.53
N SER A 81 -13.67 -12.03 -3.77
CA SER A 81 -12.83 -11.08 -4.48
C SER A 81 -13.56 -9.77 -4.79
N PHE A 82 -14.85 -9.84 -5.10
CA PHE A 82 -15.69 -8.65 -5.32
C PHE A 82 -15.92 -7.88 -4.02
N GLU A 83 -16.20 -8.58 -2.91
CA GLU A 83 -16.37 -7.94 -1.60
C GLU A 83 -15.11 -7.18 -1.17
N VAL A 84 -13.94 -7.81 -1.34
CA VAL A 84 -12.64 -7.19 -1.02
C VAL A 84 -12.38 -5.99 -1.93
N GLY A 85 -12.67 -6.11 -3.23
CA GLY A 85 -12.59 -5.00 -4.18
C GLY A 85 -13.47 -3.82 -3.75
N GLN A 86 -14.70 -4.09 -3.32
CA GLN A 86 -15.62 -3.07 -2.82
C GLN A 86 -15.11 -2.42 -1.52
N GLN A 87 -14.58 -3.19 -0.58
CA GLN A 87 -13.98 -2.66 0.65
C GLN A 87 -12.77 -1.78 0.36
N LEU A 88 -11.90 -2.18 -0.58
CA LEU A 88 -10.76 -1.36 -1.00
C LEU A 88 -11.20 -0.05 -1.67
N LEU A 89 -12.23 -0.10 -2.51
CA LEU A 89 -12.79 1.09 -3.14
C LEU A 89 -13.42 2.04 -2.11
N ASN A 90 -14.18 1.49 -1.16
CA ASN A 90 -14.77 2.27 -0.08
C ASN A 90 -13.69 2.92 0.79
N ASN A 91 -12.65 2.16 1.17
CA ASN A 91 -11.49 2.68 1.89
C ASN A 91 -10.82 3.82 1.10
N ARG A 92 -10.62 3.66 -0.21
CA ARG A 92 -10.08 4.73 -1.06
C ARG A 92 -10.96 5.99 -1.04
N LYS A 93 -12.28 5.86 -1.12
CA LYS A 93 -13.21 7.00 -1.03
C LYS A 93 -13.10 7.72 0.32
N THR A 94 -13.20 6.98 1.42
CA THR A 94 -13.09 7.53 2.78
C THR A 94 -11.78 8.28 3.00
N TYR A 95 -10.67 7.73 2.54
CA TYR A 95 -9.37 8.38 2.71
C TYR A 95 -9.12 9.49 1.72
N ALA A 96 -9.73 9.49 0.53
CA ALA A 96 -9.70 10.65 -0.36
C ALA A 96 -10.27 11.89 0.35
N ASP A 97 -11.43 11.76 1.02
CA ASP A 97 -12.04 12.85 1.77
C ASP A 97 -11.15 13.34 2.92
N LYS A 98 -10.45 12.43 3.61
CA LYS A 98 -9.49 12.79 4.67
C LYS A 98 -8.26 13.50 4.08
N PHE A 99 -7.67 12.98 3.00
CA PHE A 99 -6.49 13.56 2.37
C PHE A 99 -6.80 14.93 1.76
N LEU A 100 -7.99 15.15 1.20
CA LEU A 100 -8.41 16.44 0.64
C LEU A 100 -8.46 17.57 1.68
N ARG A 101 -8.43 17.27 2.98
CA ARG A 101 -8.31 18.29 4.05
C ARG A 101 -6.90 18.86 4.17
N ILE A 102 -5.89 18.08 3.77
CA ILE A 102 -4.48 18.45 3.93
C ILE A 102 -3.76 18.64 2.58
N LEU A 103 -4.22 17.95 1.53
CA LEU A 103 -3.67 17.93 0.18
C LEU A 103 -4.66 18.51 -0.83
N THR A 104 -4.13 19.00 -1.95
CA THR A 104 -4.90 19.38 -3.13
C THR A 104 -5.47 18.14 -3.85
N PRO A 105 -6.55 18.27 -4.64
CA PRO A 105 -7.06 17.17 -5.46
C PRO A 105 -6.00 16.54 -6.37
N GLN A 106 -5.09 17.34 -6.93
CA GLN A 106 -4.00 16.87 -7.77
C GLN A 106 -3.02 16.00 -6.99
N GLN A 107 -2.63 16.43 -5.78
CA GLN A 107 -1.78 15.63 -4.89
C GLN A 107 -2.46 14.32 -4.49
N VAL A 108 -3.77 14.33 -4.20
CA VAL A 108 -4.53 13.10 -3.88
C VAL A 108 -4.59 12.15 -5.09
N LEU A 109 -4.77 12.68 -6.31
CA LEU A 109 -4.71 11.87 -7.53
C LEU A 109 -3.33 11.25 -7.73
N THR A 110 -2.26 12.03 -7.57
CA THR A 110 -0.88 11.55 -7.67
C THR A 110 -0.62 10.45 -6.63
N LEU A 111 -1.01 10.66 -5.37
CA LEU A 111 -0.87 9.67 -4.29
C LEU A 111 -1.41 8.29 -4.71
N PHE A 112 -2.65 8.25 -5.22
CA PHE A 112 -3.27 7.00 -5.63
C PHE A 112 -2.66 6.38 -6.90
N GLN A 113 -2.15 7.20 -7.82
CA GLN A 113 -1.45 6.70 -9.02
C GLN A 113 -0.09 6.07 -8.66
N THR A 114 0.64 6.69 -7.73
CA THR A 114 1.98 6.23 -7.33
C THR A 114 1.90 4.91 -6.58
N GLU A 115 0.87 4.67 -5.77
CA GLU A 115 0.64 3.37 -5.12
C GLU A 115 0.44 2.22 -6.13
N GLY A 116 -0.32 2.45 -7.20
CA GLY A 116 -0.52 1.46 -8.27
C GLY A 116 0.79 1.08 -8.96
N LYS A 117 1.57 2.10 -9.36
CA LYS A 117 2.86 1.93 -10.06
C LYS A 117 3.94 1.28 -9.19
N MET A 118 3.98 1.59 -7.89
CA MET A 118 4.92 0.95 -6.97
C MET A 118 4.65 -0.55 -6.80
N ARG A 119 3.38 -0.96 -6.84
CA ARG A 119 3.00 -2.38 -6.79
C ARG A 119 3.47 -3.14 -8.03
N GLU A 120 3.24 -2.59 -9.23
CA GLU A 120 3.69 -3.20 -10.49
C GLU A 120 5.22 -3.36 -10.51
N LYS A 121 5.98 -2.29 -10.22
CA LYS A 121 7.45 -2.34 -10.19
C LYS A 121 8.03 -3.34 -9.16
N MET A 122 7.30 -3.63 -8.08
CA MET A 122 7.71 -4.64 -7.09
C MET A 122 7.35 -6.07 -7.52
N LEU A 123 6.29 -6.26 -8.31
CA LEU A 123 5.88 -7.55 -8.85
C LEU A 123 6.77 -7.98 -10.03
N ASP A 124 7.14 -7.05 -10.92
CA ASP A 124 8.05 -7.34 -12.04
C ASP A 124 9.40 -7.86 -11.54
N LYS A 125 9.96 -7.25 -10.49
CA LYS A 125 11.21 -7.70 -9.85
C LYS A 125 11.13 -9.07 -9.16
N LYS A 126 9.92 -9.56 -8.88
CA LYS A 126 9.70 -10.90 -8.32
C LYS A 126 9.61 -11.98 -9.40
N ASN A 127 9.24 -11.61 -10.62
CA ASN A 127 9.09 -12.53 -11.75
C ASN A 127 10.40 -12.67 -12.57
N ASP A 128 11.37 -11.78 -12.38
CA ASP A 128 12.73 -11.86 -12.95
C ASP A 128 13.68 -12.80 -12.16
N LYS A 129 13.16 -13.82 -11.47
CA LYS A 129 13.96 -14.82 -10.74
C LYS A 129 13.53 -16.24 -11.03
#